data_AF-A0A954H161-F1
#
_entry.id   AF-A0A954H161-F1
#
_cell.length_a   1.000
_cell.length_b   1.000
_cell.length_c   1.000
_cell.angle_alpha   90.00
_cell.angle_beta   90.00
_cell.angle_gamma   90.00
#
_symmetry.space_group_name_H-M   'P 1'
#
loop_
_entity.id
_entity.type
_entity.pdbx_description
1 polymer ?
#
loop_
_entity_poly.entity_id
_entity_poly.type
_entity_poly.pdbx_seq_one_letter_code
_entity_poly.pdbx_strand_id
1 'polypeptide(L)'
;MTDARSFESIGDQIDAGSSELISLPEELLPEELRQQPERLVPHWIYRCRRIRRPWIASWCGISIFLLAILLGANPVGTPWQKIAFWPAAIIGSIGFVGVLISRSSLRYVKYGIVGTAVIEDVLLEPVQHYNGQTVAYHHAVLVSLPTTDGRVFEHEFRGLGIMAGQQEFAELRMRVGDRVPVIWLQGQFRKTAQLYGFLPFNEDVSLMRKPKPAGRWRKNLLTGIAVVGIFAVLFLNLYLMMNCVPVAMSVPIVAAVGIIGGIVLGGSALAYILHELKSEQQRMHDRNLLAIASGRAFETGSPHVMLTNTVVGWTYWIVCAAGSLLLGGLTVGLWAFGLNMYFDSGAARARVVVVDAAREVDQGREWEISFHPKDEPNIACRRSFPVRRMPPVNLKPGGEFTVDWHPGRFGWPWIDNIR
;
A
#
# COMPACT_ATOMS: atom_id res chain seq x y z
N MET A 1 1.39 -28.03 46.68
CA MET A 1 0.90 -26.81 47.36
C MET A 1 1.64 -25.64 46.71
N THR A 2 1.16 -25.24 45.53
CA THR A 2 0.38 -23.99 45.33
C THR A 2 1.16 -22.75 45.75
N ASP A 3 1.80 -22.10 44.78
CA ASP A 3 1.51 -20.69 44.54
C ASP A 3 1.59 -20.38 43.05
N ALA A 4 0.40 -20.10 42.51
CA ALA A 4 0.19 -19.49 41.21
C ALA A 4 0.04 -17.99 41.48
N ARG A 5 0.84 -17.15 40.80
CA ARG A 5 0.49 -15.75 40.49
C ARG A 5 1.45 -15.16 39.44
N SER A 6 0.80 -14.65 38.38
CA SER A 6 1.21 -13.57 37.48
C SER A 6 2.47 -13.73 36.63
N PHE A 7 2.31 -14.40 35.49
CA PHE A 7 2.93 -13.94 34.22
C PHE A 7 1.78 -13.60 33.27
N GLU A 8 1.12 -12.49 33.54
CA GLU A 8 0.20 -11.86 32.60
C GLU A 8 0.95 -10.78 31.82
N SER A 9 0.91 -10.92 30.50
CA SER A 9 0.73 -9.79 29.57
C SER A 9 1.77 -8.67 29.58
N ILE A 10 2.97 -8.95 29.04
CA ILE A 10 3.79 -7.93 28.36
C ILE A 10 3.58 -8.13 26.86
N GLY A 11 2.46 -7.64 26.38
CA GLY A 11 2.03 -7.82 25.00
C GLY A 11 0.72 -7.11 24.79
N ASP A 12 0.74 -5.78 24.93
CA ASP A 12 -0.18 -4.82 24.30
C ASP A 12 0.13 -3.42 24.85
N GLN A 13 1.09 -2.73 24.22
CA GLN A 13 1.22 -1.27 24.26
C GLN A 13 2.21 -0.80 23.19
N ILE A 14 1.84 -1.02 21.92
CA ILE A 14 2.36 -0.21 20.81
C ILE A 14 1.15 0.22 20.01
N ASP A 15 0.41 1.18 20.59
CA ASP A 15 -0.56 1.97 19.85
C ASP A 15 -0.29 3.45 20.10
N ALA A 16 -0.05 4.14 18.99
CA ALA A 16 -0.29 5.54 18.71
C ALA A 16 -0.06 6.59 19.82
N GLY A 17 0.95 7.43 19.59
CA GLY A 17 0.70 8.87 19.62
C GLY A 17 0.77 9.58 20.96
N SER A 18 1.85 9.39 21.71
CA SER A 18 2.35 10.43 22.60
C SER A 18 3.85 10.26 22.77
N SER A 19 4.60 10.94 21.91
CA SER A 19 5.97 11.33 22.26
C SER A 19 5.87 12.16 23.53
N GLU A 20 6.09 11.55 24.69
CA GLU A 20 6.60 12.25 25.85
C GLU A 20 7.96 12.81 25.44
N LEU A 21 7.93 13.97 24.78
CA LEU A 21 9.01 14.94 24.87
C LEU A 21 9.25 15.08 26.36
N ILE A 22 10.38 14.55 26.84
CA ILE A 22 10.92 14.88 28.16
C ILE A 22 11.11 16.38 28.14
N SER A 23 10.05 17.10 28.53
CA SER A 23 10.01 18.54 28.54
C SER A 23 10.80 18.97 29.76
N LEU A 24 12.11 19.12 29.60
CA LEU A 24 12.95 19.83 30.57
C LEU A 24 12.25 21.15 30.93
N PRO A 25 12.25 21.63 32.17
CA PRO A 25 11.66 22.94 32.51
C PRO A 25 12.11 24.05 31.55
N GLU A 26 11.21 24.97 31.20
CA GLU A 26 11.50 26.14 30.35
C GLU A 26 12.63 27.00 30.95
N GLU A 27 12.80 26.91 32.28
CA GLU A 27 13.86 27.45 33.13
C GLU A 27 15.29 26.97 32.78
N LEU A 28 15.46 25.89 32.02
CA LEU A 28 16.77 25.39 31.59
C LEU A 28 17.23 25.89 30.21
N LEU A 29 16.40 26.64 29.48
CA LEU A 29 16.83 27.28 28.23
C LEU A 29 17.81 28.45 28.48
N PRO A 30 18.92 28.53 27.75
CA PRO A 30 19.81 29.70 27.73
C PRO A 30 19.04 31.01 27.57
N GLU A 31 19.44 32.05 28.30
CA GLU A 31 18.70 33.32 28.40
C GLU A 31 18.58 34.04 27.04
N GLU A 32 19.53 33.81 26.15
CA GLU A 32 19.57 34.34 24.78
C GLU A 32 18.51 33.75 23.86
N LEU A 33 18.10 32.49 24.10
CA LEU A 33 16.96 31.88 23.41
C LEU A 33 15.63 32.44 23.93
N ARG A 34 15.66 33.16 25.08
CA ARG A 34 14.53 33.89 25.66
C ARG A 34 14.52 35.37 25.32
N GLN A 35 15.69 36.00 25.15
CA GLN A 35 15.84 37.43 24.88
C GLN A 35 15.84 37.78 23.39
N GLN A 36 15.71 39.08 23.08
CA GLN A 36 15.65 39.61 21.72
C GLN A 36 17.07 39.75 21.11
N PRO A 37 17.46 38.97 20.08
CA PRO A 37 18.60 39.34 19.25
C PRO A 37 18.21 40.43 18.23
N GLU A 38 19.20 41.20 17.79
CA GLU A 38 19.04 42.20 16.74
C GLU A 38 18.54 41.57 15.44
N ARG A 39 17.49 42.19 14.89
CA ARG A 39 16.79 41.74 13.68
C ARG A 39 17.70 41.80 12.46
N LEU A 40 17.90 40.66 11.80
CA LEU A 40 18.22 40.59 10.37
C LEU A 40 17.44 39.42 9.75
N VAL A 41 16.12 39.55 9.61
CA VAL A 41 15.39 38.71 8.64
C VAL A 41 15.76 39.25 7.26
N PRO A 42 16.47 38.48 6.41
CA PRO A 42 16.91 39.00 5.13
C PRO A 42 15.71 39.45 4.28
N HIS A 43 15.79 40.66 3.74
CA HIS A 43 14.72 41.32 2.98
C HIS A 43 14.28 40.52 1.73
N TRP A 44 15.09 39.58 1.25
CA TRP A 44 14.72 38.68 0.16
C TRP A 44 13.65 37.65 0.55
N ILE A 45 13.50 37.30 1.83
CA ILE A 45 12.43 36.39 2.31
C ILE A 45 11.04 37.00 2.05
N TYR A 46 10.90 38.32 2.17
CA TYR A 46 9.65 39.02 1.85
C TYR A 46 9.32 39.05 0.35
N ARG A 47 10.29 38.74 -0.53
CA ARG A 47 10.08 38.67 -2.00
C ARG A 47 9.65 37.28 -2.49
N CYS A 48 9.49 36.29 -1.60
CA CYS A 48 9.15 34.91 -1.98
C CYS A 48 7.79 34.83 -2.71
N ARG A 49 7.85 34.69 -4.05
CA ARG A 49 6.68 34.46 -4.92
C ARG A 49 5.87 33.22 -4.50
N ARG A 50 6.52 32.27 -3.82
CA ARG A 50 5.92 31.03 -3.29
C ARG A 50 4.93 31.22 -2.14
N ILE A 51 4.99 32.31 -1.37
CA ILE A 51 3.98 32.62 -0.33
C ILE A 51 2.79 33.34 -0.98
N ARG A 52 3.08 34.28 -1.88
CA ARG A 52 2.07 35.17 -2.47
C ARG A 52 1.11 34.43 -3.40
N ARG A 53 1.59 33.48 -4.21
CA ARG A 53 0.76 32.68 -5.14
C ARG A 53 -0.30 31.82 -4.46
N PRO A 54 0.02 30.92 -3.51
CA PRO A 54 -0.99 30.13 -2.81
C PRO A 54 -1.90 30.99 -1.96
N TRP A 55 -1.42 32.10 -1.39
CA TRP A 55 -2.27 33.05 -0.66
C TRP A 55 -3.31 33.71 -1.59
N ILE A 56 -2.90 34.19 -2.77
CA ILE A 56 -3.83 34.74 -3.77
C ILE A 56 -4.80 33.65 -4.27
N ALA A 57 -4.30 32.46 -4.63
CA ALA A 57 -5.13 31.34 -5.08
C ALA A 57 -6.16 30.92 -4.03
N SER A 58 -5.76 30.94 -2.76
CA SER A 58 -6.64 30.65 -1.62
C SER A 58 -7.77 31.67 -1.50
N TRP A 59 -7.45 32.96 -1.60
CA TRP A 59 -8.47 34.02 -1.64
C TRP A 59 -9.37 33.92 -2.87
N CYS A 60 -8.83 33.60 -4.05
CA CYS A 60 -9.64 33.33 -5.24
C CYS A 60 -10.61 32.17 -5.01
N GLY A 61 -10.17 31.06 -4.39
CA GLY A 61 -11.03 29.93 -4.06
C GLY A 61 -12.17 30.30 -3.11
N ILE A 62 -11.88 31.09 -2.06
CA ILE A 62 -12.90 31.63 -1.15
C ILE A 62 -13.86 32.56 -1.90
N SER A 63 -13.35 33.45 -2.75
CA SER A 63 -14.18 34.37 -3.55
C SER A 63 -15.08 33.64 -4.54
N ILE A 64 -14.60 32.57 -5.19
CA ILE A 64 -15.41 31.72 -6.08
C ILE A 64 -16.55 31.06 -5.29
N PHE A 65 -16.26 30.55 -4.09
CA PHE A 65 -17.30 29.98 -3.23
C PHE A 65 -18.36 31.01 -2.82
N LEU A 66 -17.94 32.19 -2.34
CA LEU A 66 -18.86 33.27 -1.96
C LEU A 66 -19.69 33.74 -3.16
N LEU A 67 -19.08 33.88 -4.34
CA LEU A 67 -19.78 34.25 -5.56
C LEU A 67 -20.79 33.18 -5.99
N ALA A 68 -20.46 31.89 -5.85
CA ALA A 68 -21.38 30.80 -6.16
C ALA A 68 -22.62 30.84 -5.25
N ILE A 69 -22.45 31.11 -3.95
CA ILE A 69 -23.57 31.29 -3.01
C ILE A 69 -24.41 32.50 -3.40
N LEU A 70 -23.78 33.64 -3.72
CA LEU A 70 -24.47 34.87 -4.14
C LEU A 70 -25.28 34.66 -5.43
N LEU A 71 -24.79 33.83 -6.35
CA LEU A 71 -25.48 33.44 -7.59
C LEU A 71 -26.54 32.34 -7.39
N GLY A 72 -26.80 31.93 -6.13
CA GLY A 72 -27.88 31.03 -5.77
C GLY A 72 -27.49 29.55 -5.62
N ALA A 73 -26.20 29.20 -5.55
CA ALA A 73 -25.79 27.85 -5.20
C ALA A 73 -26.18 27.53 -3.75
N ASN A 74 -26.88 26.40 -3.54
CA ASN A 74 -27.44 26.03 -2.26
C ASN A 74 -27.44 24.49 -2.10
N PRO A 75 -27.01 23.95 -0.94
CA PRO A 75 -26.98 22.50 -0.70
C PRO A 75 -28.37 21.83 -0.68
N VAL A 76 -29.44 22.59 -0.45
CA VAL A 76 -30.82 22.07 -0.33
C VAL A 76 -31.70 22.44 -1.53
N GLY A 77 -31.14 23.14 -2.53
CA GLY A 77 -31.90 23.67 -3.68
C GLY A 77 -32.20 22.68 -4.81
N THR A 78 -32.50 23.23 -5.98
CA THR A 78 -32.69 22.46 -7.23
C THR A 78 -31.43 21.65 -7.59
N PRO A 79 -31.53 20.58 -8.41
CA PRO A 79 -30.38 19.75 -8.77
C PRO A 79 -29.18 20.54 -9.29
N TRP A 80 -29.42 21.58 -10.09
CA TRP A 80 -28.37 22.47 -10.62
C TRP A 80 -27.69 23.30 -9.53
N GLN A 81 -28.45 23.79 -8.54
CA GLN A 81 -27.89 24.52 -7.40
C GLN A 81 -27.04 23.62 -6.51
N LYS A 82 -27.41 22.35 -6.35
CA LYS A 82 -26.63 21.33 -5.61
C LYS A 82 -25.33 20.99 -6.33
N ILE A 83 -25.40 20.76 -7.64
CA ILE A 83 -24.23 20.46 -8.48
C ILE A 83 -23.26 21.63 -8.50
N ALA A 84 -23.73 22.88 -8.51
CA ALA A 84 -22.87 24.05 -8.42
C ALA A 84 -22.26 24.25 -7.02
N PHE A 85 -23.02 23.93 -5.96
CA PHE A 85 -22.59 24.15 -4.57
C PHE A 85 -21.41 23.27 -4.15
N TRP A 86 -21.47 21.96 -4.40
CA TRP A 86 -20.45 21.04 -3.87
C TRP A 86 -19.02 21.29 -4.41
N PRO A 87 -18.79 21.47 -5.72
CA PRO A 87 -17.48 21.84 -6.24
C PRO A 87 -17.00 23.19 -5.70
N ALA A 88 -17.89 24.18 -5.62
CA ALA A 88 -17.56 25.49 -5.06
C ALA A 88 -17.18 25.39 -3.58
N ALA A 89 -17.89 24.57 -2.79
CA ALA A 89 -17.59 24.31 -1.40
C ALA A 89 -16.24 23.62 -1.22
N ILE A 90 -15.89 22.65 -2.07
CA ILE A 90 -14.58 21.99 -2.06
C ILE A 90 -13.47 23.01 -2.35
N ILE A 91 -13.62 23.81 -3.42
CA ILE A 91 -12.66 24.85 -3.79
C ILE A 91 -12.51 25.89 -2.67
N GLY A 92 -13.63 26.34 -2.08
CA GLY A 92 -13.66 27.27 -0.95
C GLY A 92 -12.98 26.71 0.30
N SER A 93 -13.19 25.43 0.60
CA SER A 93 -12.58 24.75 1.75
C SER A 93 -11.07 24.59 1.59
N ILE A 94 -10.62 24.19 0.39
CA ILE A 94 -9.20 24.13 0.04
C ILE A 94 -8.58 25.54 0.15
N GLY A 95 -9.27 26.56 -0.35
CA GLY A 95 -8.83 27.95 -0.22
C GLY A 95 -8.74 28.40 1.24
N PHE A 96 -9.74 28.09 2.07
CA PHE A 96 -9.73 28.44 3.49
C PHE A 96 -8.57 27.79 4.24
N VAL A 97 -8.35 26.49 4.04
CA VAL A 97 -7.18 25.77 4.61
C VAL A 97 -5.87 26.39 4.11
N GLY A 98 -5.78 26.76 2.84
CA GLY A 98 -4.63 27.47 2.27
C GLY A 98 -4.35 28.83 2.93
N VAL A 99 -5.38 29.60 3.28
CA VAL A 99 -5.22 30.86 4.05
C VAL A 99 -4.70 30.58 5.46
N LEU A 100 -5.20 29.55 6.14
CA LEU A 100 -4.75 29.20 7.49
C LEU A 100 -3.27 28.79 7.52
N ILE A 101 -2.87 27.92 6.59
CA ILE A 101 -1.48 27.45 6.47
C ILE A 101 -0.55 28.63 6.14
N SER A 102 -0.92 29.46 5.16
CA SER A 102 -0.10 30.62 4.76
C SER A 102 0.00 31.68 5.87
N ARG A 103 -1.04 31.89 6.68
CA ARG A 103 -0.98 32.78 7.86
C ARG A 103 0.01 32.29 8.91
N SER A 104 0.04 30.98 9.18
CA SER A 104 1.01 30.38 10.10
C SER A 104 2.44 30.62 9.61
N SER A 105 2.70 30.35 8.33
CA SER A 105 3.99 30.61 7.68
C SER A 105 4.41 32.09 7.69
N LEU A 106 3.47 33.00 7.42
CA LEU A 106 3.72 34.45 7.46
C LEU A 106 4.07 34.95 8.86
N ARG A 107 3.57 34.28 9.92
CA ARG A 107 3.91 34.62 11.30
C ARG A 107 5.41 34.44 11.55
N TYR A 108 6.02 33.37 11.02
CA TYR A 108 7.47 33.15 11.09
C TYR A 108 8.27 34.21 10.31
N VAL A 109 7.76 34.68 9.18
CA VAL A 109 8.44 35.74 8.40
C VAL A 109 8.35 37.11 9.09
N LYS A 110 7.26 37.39 9.80
CA LYS A 110 7.01 38.70 10.42
C LYS A 110 7.56 38.81 11.85
N TYR A 111 7.51 37.72 12.61
CA TYR A 111 7.81 37.69 14.04
C TYR A 111 8.86 36.64 14.41
N GLY A 112 9.43 35.94 13.44
CA GLY A 112 10.46 34.94 13.67
C GLY A 112 11.78 35.58 14.08
N ILE A 113 12.39 35.01 15.11
CA ILE A 113 13.78 35.23 15.50
C ILE A 113 14.63 34.20 14.75
N VAL A 114 15.79 34.62 14.25
CA VAL A 114 16.70 33.76 13.48
C VAL A 114 17.96 33.50 14.30
N GLY A 115 18.34 32.23 14.43
CA GLY A 115 19.62 31.78 14.96
C GLY A 115 20.37 30.94 13.93
N THR A 116 21.64 30.66 14.21
CA THR A 116 22.46 29.76 13.39
C THR A 116 22.74 28.49 14.20
N ALA A 117 22.52 27.34 13.58
CA ALA A 117 22.84 26.04 14.15
C ALA A 117 23.83 25.30 13.26
N VAL A 118 24.58 24.36 13.82
CA VAL A 118 25.44 23.43 13.08
C VAL A 118 24.73 22.09 13.02
N ILE A 119 24.68 21.47 11.83
CA ILE A 119 24.10 20.14 11.69
C ILE A 119 25.07 19.10 12.23
N GLU A 120 24.61 18.27 13.15
CA GLU A 120 25.39 17.17 13.72
C GLU A 120 25.02 15.85 13.06
N ASP A 121 23.73 15.63 12.82
CA ASP A 121 23.26 14.42 12.17
C ASP A 121 22.04 14.69 11.28
N VAL A 122 21.90 13.88 10.23
CA VAL A 122 20.77 13.91 9.30
C VAL A 122 20.29 12.48 9.09
N LEU A 123 19.06 12.24 9.48
CA LEU A 123 18.39 10.94 9.42
C LEU A 123 17.17 11.01 8.51
N LEU A 124 16.86 9.90 7.85
CA LEU A 124 15.58 9.69 7.19
C LEU A 124 14.83 8.59 7.94
N GLU A 125 13.84 8.98 8.73
CA GLU A 125 13.11 8.09 9.62
C GLU A 125 11.74 7.70 9.06
N PRO A 126 11.28 6.45 9.27
CA PRO A 126 9.92 6.04 8.93
C PRO A 126 8.89 6.68 9.87
N VAL A 127 7.84 7.29 9.32
CA VAL A 127 6.77 7.96 10.10
C VAL A 127 5.48 7.14 10.11
N GLN A 128 5.20 6.47 9.00
CA GLN A 128 3.94 5.78 8.79
C GLN A 128 4.20 4.39 8.24
N HIS A 129 3.63 3.39 8.91
CA HIS A 129 3.62 2.01 8.48
C HIS A 129 2.21 1.58 8.06
N TYR A 130 2.11 0.76 7.04
CA TYR A 130 0.88 0.07 6.64
C TYR A 130 1.23 -1.39 6.36
N ASN A 131 0.60 -2.32 7.06
CA ASN A 131 0.88 -3.76 6.98
C ASN A 131 2.37 -4.11 7.11
N GLY A 132 3.10 -3.39 7.97
CA GLY A 132 4.53 -3.62 8.20
C GLY A 132 5.47 -3.14 7.09
N GLN A 133 4.95 -2.44 6.09
CA GLN A 133 5.72 -1.69 5.10
C GLN A 133 5.71 -0.20 5.44
N THR A 134 6.84 0.47 5.28
CA THR A 134 6.92 1.93 5.45
C THR A 134 6.28 2.63 4.27
N VAL A 135 5.30 3.50 4.55
CA VAL A 135 4.54 4.25 3.54
C VAL A 135 5.03 5.69 3.45
N ALA A 136 5.55 6.24 4.54
CA ALA A 136 6.08 7.60 4.58
C ALA A 136 7.29 7.70 5.51
N TYR A 137 8.19 8.61 5.16
CA TYR A 137 9.41 8.96 5.86
C TYR A 137 9.43 10.47 6.18
N HIS A 138 10.20 10.92 7.16
CA HIS A 138 10.55 12.32 7.35
C HIS A 138 12.06 12.46 7.52
N HIS A 139 12.59 13.63 7.22
CA HIS A 139 13.95 13.95 7.64
C HIS A 139 13.95 14.37 9.11
N ALA A 140 14.77 13.72 9.94
CA ALA A 140 15.10 14.19 11.27
C ALA A 140 16.52 14.75 11.23
N VAL A 141 16.70 15.99 11.68
CA VAL A 141 17.99 16.69 11.64
C VAL A 141 18.34 17.10 13.06
N LEU A 142 19.41 16.51 13.59
CA LEU A 142 19.98 16.91 14.87
C LEU A 142 20.92 18.08 14.64
N VAL A 143 20.72 19.17 15.38
CA VAL A 143 21.57 20.35 15.28
C VAL A 143 22.04 20.82 16.65
N SER A 144 23.26 21.35 16.69
CA SER A 144 23.79 22.12 17.80
C SER A 144 23.61 23.61 17.59
N LEU A 145 22.98 24.27 18.56
CA LEU A 145 22.87 25.72 18.65
C LEU A 145 23.92 26.23 19.63
N PRO A 146 24.98 26.91 19.15
CA PRO A 146 25.90 27.59 20.04
C PRO A 146 25.21 28.80 20.68
N THR A 147 25.31 28.90 22.00
CA THR A 147 24.88 30.07 22.76
C THR A 147 26.07 31.01 22.98
N THR A 148 25.79 32.28 23.17
CA THR A 148 26.73 33.36 23.48
C THR A 148 27.47 33.10 24.80
N ASP A 149 26.85 32.40 25.75
CA ASP A 149 27.49 31.82 26.96
C ASP A 149 28.51 30.68 26.67
N GLY A 150 28.69 30.30 25.40
CA GLY A 150 29.59 29.21 24.98
C GLY A 150 29.04 27.80 25.23
N ARG A 151 27.78 27.66 25.67
CA ARG A 151 27.11 26.36 25.80
C ARG A 151 26.55 25.94 24.44
N VAL A 152 26.43 24.63 24.25
CA VAL A 152 25.83 24.05 23.05
C VAL A 152 24.49 23.44 23.43
N PHE A 153 23.43 23.83 22.72
CA PHE A 153 22.10 23.26 22.90
C PHE A 153 21.74 22.39 21.70
N GLU A 154 21.55 21.10 21.93
CA GLU A 154 21.16 20.15 20.90
C GLU A 154 19.63 20.12 20.72
N HIS A 155 19.18 20.09 19.47
CA HIS A 155 17.77 19.98 19.15
C HIS A 155 17.53 19.19 17.86
N GLU A 156 16.53 18.30 17.89
CA GLU A 156 16.10 17.55 16.73
C GLU A 156 14.94 18.26 16.02
N PHE A 157 15.12 18.57 14.74
CA PHE A 157 14.08 19.13 13.89
C PHE A 157 13.54 18.08 12.93
N ARG A 158 12.21 17.96 12.84
CA ARG A 158 11.54 17.05 11.91
C ARG A 158 10.98 17.80 10.70
N GLY A 159 11.28 17.29 9.52
CA GLY A 159 10.83 17.80 8.23
C GLY A 159 9.42 17.33 7.87
N LEU A 160 9.00 17.66 6.65
CA LEU A 160 7.73 17.22 6.09
C LEU A 160 7.77 15.73 5.72
N GLY A 161 6.61 15.08 5.79
CA GLY A 161 6.44 13.69 5.35
C GLY A 161 6.68 13.52 3.84
N ILE A 162 7.45 12.49 3.50
CA ILE A 162 7.86 12.06 2.17
C ILE A 162 7.30 10.65 1.95
N MET A 163 6.58 10.42 0.86
CA MET A 163 6.07 9.08 0.55
C MET A 163 7.22 8.13 0.21
N ALA A 164 7.14 6.85 0.61
CA ALA A 164 8.19 5.83 0.44
C ALA A 164 8.68 5.68 -1.01
N GLY A 165 7.80 5.88 -2.01
CA GLY A 165 8.19 5.87 -3.43
C GLY A 165 8.90 7.14 -3.93
N GLN A 166 9.12 8.13 -3.06
CA GLN A 166 9.76 9.41 -3.37
C GLN A 166 11.04 9.65 -2.56
N GLN A 167 11.43 8.72 -1.68
CA GLN A 167 12.60 8.87 -0.81
C GLN A 167 13.90 9.09 -1.59
N GLU A 168 14.09 8.37 -2.70
CA GLU A 168 15.27 8.51 -3.58
C GLU A 168 15.38 9.89 -4.23
N PHE A 169 14.26 10.61 -4.29
CA PHE A 169 14.19 11.95 -4.85
C PHE A 169 14.18 13.01 -3.76
N ALA A 170 14.06 12.64 -2.49
CA ALA A 170 14.02 13.54 -1.35
C ALA A 170 15.39 13.61 -0.67
N GLU A 171 16.35 14.17 -1.39
CA GLU A 171 17.69 14.42 -0.87
C GLU A 171 17.73 15.80 -0.20
N LEU A 172 18.25 15.90 1.03
CA LEU A 172 18.49 17.21 1.62
C LEU A 172 19.78 17.84 1.05
N ARG A 173 19.73 19.14 0.75
CA ARG A 173 20.91 19.96 0.37
C ARG A 173 21.84 20.19 1.55
N MET A 174 21.27 20.24 2.75
CA MET A 174 21.98 20.42 4.01
C MET A 174 22.73 19.12 4.37
N ARG A 175 23.98 19.27 4.83
CA ARG A 175 24.88 18.18 5.22
C ARG A 175 25.35 18.32 6.66
N VAL A 176 25.83 17.22 7.23
CA VAL A 176 26.53 17.22 8.51
C VAL A 176 27.71 18.21 8.46
N GLY A 177 27.80 19.08 9.46
CA GLY A 177 28.78 20.17 9.56
C GLY A 177 28.34 21.51 8.94
N ASP A 178 27.25 21.54 8.17
CA ASP A 178 26.76 22.79 7.59
C ASP A 178 26.16 23.69 8.67
N ARG A 179 26.37 25.01 8.52
CA ARG A 179 25.69 26.03 9.32
C ARG A 179 24.35 26.37 8.67
N VAL A 180 23.26 26.15 9.40
CA VAL A 180 21.90 26.33 8.91
C VAL A 180 21.10 27.33 9.76
N PRO A 181 20.21 28.13 9.14
CA PRO A 181 19.36 29.03 9.88
C PRO A 181 18.19 28.29 10.53
N VAL A 182 18.02 28.53 11.84
CA VAL A 182 16.89 28.08 12.65
C VAL A 182 16.00 29.29 12.93
N ILE A 183 14.69 29.14 12.82
CA ILE A 183 13.72 30.21 13.09
C ILE A 183 12.73 29.77 14.15
N TRP A 184 12.43 30.64 15.12
CA TRP A 184 11.38 30.41 16.13
C TRP A 184 10.59 31.69 16.41
N LEU A 185 9.43 31.56 17.05
CA LEU A 185 8.64 32.70 17.53
C LEU A 185 9.08 33.10 18.93
N GLN A 186 9.02 34.41 19.19
CA GLN A 186 9.44 35.02 20.45
C GLN A 186 8.83 34.32 21.68
N GLY A 187 9.69 33.98 22.64
CA GLY A 187 9.29 33.35 23.90
C GLY A 187 8.73 31.92 23.76
N GLN A 188 8.85 31.29 22.60
CA GLN A 188 8.26 29.97 22.33
C GLN A 188 9.22 29.05 21.56
N PHE A 189 10.52 29.10 21.85
CA PHE A 189 11.54 28.32 21.14
C PHE A 189 11.13 26.85 20.99
N ARG A 190 10.81 26.14 22.09
CA ARG A 190 10.48 24.71 22.05
C ARG A 190 9.26 24.34 21.21
N LYS A 191 8.28 25.23 21.12
CA LYS A 191 7.02 24.97 20.39
C LYS A 191 7.11 25.35 18.91
N THR A 192 8.00 26.27 18.58
CA THR A 192 7.97 26.98 17.29
C THR A 192 9.29 26.98 16.56
N ALA A 193 10.37 26.49 17.17
CA ALA A 193 11.64 26.35 16.47
C ALA A 193 11.48 25.39 15.30
N GLN A 194 11.94 25.83 14.13
CA GLN A 194 11.97 25.05 12.90
C GLN A 194 13.21 25.43 12.10
N LEU A 195 13.79 24.47 11.37
CA LEU A 195 14.80 24.77 10.37
C LEU A 195 14.18 25.56 9.22
N TYR A 196 14.87 26.61 8.77
CA TYR A 196 14.40 27.41 7.63
C TYR A 196 14.20 26.57 6.37
N GLY A 197 15.00 25.52 6.18
CA GLY A 197 14.86 24.55 5.09
C GLY A 197 13.54 23.77 5.10
N PHE A 198 12.91 23.63 6.27
CA PHE A 198 11.65 22.89 6.45
C PHE A 198 10.41 23.78 6.38
N LEU A 199 10.58 25.12 6.36
CA LEU A 199 9.45 26.02 6.21
C LEU A 199 8.81 25.83 4.83
N PRO A 200 7.47 25.65 4.76
CA PRO A 200 6.76 25.24 3.54
C PRO A 200 6.89 26.22 2.36
N PHE A 201 7.38 27.43 2.62
CA PHE A 201 7.56 28.49 1.63
C PHE A 201 8.98 28.66 1.11
N ASN A 202 9.98 28.01 1.72
CA ASN A 202 11.35 28.07 1.22
C ASN A 202 11.37 27.51 -0.22
N GLU A 203 12.08 28.18 -1.14
CA GLU A 203 12.28 27.68 -2.50
C GLU A 203 13.02 26.33 -2.46
N ASP A 204 13.87 26.15 -1.45
CA ASP A 204 14.47 24.88 -1.11
C ASP A 204 13.49 23.86 -0.55
N VAL A 205 12.18 24.06 -0.37
CA VAL A 205 11.27 22.89 -0.16
C VAL A 205 11.27 21.97 -1.40
N SER A 206 11.85 22.41 -2.53
CA SER A 206 12.34 21.50 -3.59
C SER A 206 13.71 20.90 -3.29
N LEU A 207 14.05 20.68 -2.01
CA LEU A 207 15.21 19.89 -1.55
C LEU A 207 15.20 18.56 -2.30
N MET A 208 14.00 18.05 -2.63
CA MET A 208 13.84 16.98 -3.59
C MET A 208 14.47 17.29 -4.97
N ARG A 209 15.72 16.85 -5.19
CA ARG A 209 16.26 16.70 -6.53
C ARG A 209 15.39 15.65 -7.20
N LYS A 210 14.50 16.06 -8.11
CA LYS A 210 13.83 15.16 -9.04
C LYS A 210 14.75 14.95 -10.25
N PRO A 211 15.68 13.98 -10.28
CA PRO A 211 16.08 13.45 -11.57
C PRO A 211 14.79 12.98 -12.22
N LYS A 212 14.48 13.46 -13.43
CA LYS A 212 13.42 12.85 -14.24
C LYS A 212 13.85 11.39 -14.43
N PRO A 213 13.15 10.38 -13.87
CA PRO A 213 13.55 9.02 -14.10
C PRO A 213 13.31 8.72 -15.57
N ALA A 214 14.39 8.64 -16.36
CA ALA A 214 14.35 8.10 -17.70
C ALA A 214 13.83 6.66 -17.58
N GLY A 215 12.63 6.38 -18.10
CA GLY A 215 12.01 5.06 -18.04
C GLY A 215 10.75 4.92 -17.20
N ARG A 216 10.18 6.00 -16.64
CA ARG A 216 8.89 5.95 -15.92
C ARG A 216 7.77 5.33 -16.76
N TRP A 217 7.74 5.62 -18.06
CA TRP A 217 6.78 5.04 -19.00
C TRP A 217 6.99 3.53 -19.17
N ARG A 218 8.24 3.05 -19.18
CA ARG A 218 8.57 1.63 -19.30
C ARG A 218 8.16 0.86 -18.04
N LYS A 219 8.40 1.44 -16.85
CA LYS A 219 7.92 0.89 -15.58
C LYS A 219 6.40 0.84 -15.54
N ASN A 220 5.73 1.94 -15.89
CA ASN A 220 4.26 2.00 -15.92
C ASN A 220 3.65 1.03 -16.96
N LEU A 221 4.30 0.87 -18.12
CA LEU A 221 3.88 -0.08 -19.15
C LEU A 221 4.03 -1.53 -18.69
N LEU A 222 5.18 -1.87 -18.08
CA LEU A 222 5.41 -3.20 -17.50
C LEU A 222 4.41 -3.50 -16.38
N THR A 223 4.13 -2.54 -15.50
CA THR A 223 3.10 -2.67 -14.46
C THR A 223 1.72 -2.84 -15.08
N GLY A 224 1.38 -2.07 -16.13
CA GLY A 224 0.10 -2.21 -16.84
C GLY A 224 -0.06 -3.60 -17.49
N ILE A 225 0.98 -4.09 -18.17
CA ILE A 225 1.01 -5.45 -18.76
C ILE A 225 0.87 -6.51 -17.67
N ALA A 226 1.57 -6.35 -16.54
CA ALA A 226 1.48 -7.30 -15.43
C ALA A 226 0.06 -7.35 -14.84
N VAL A 227 -0.58 -6.19 -14.63
CA VAL A 227 -1.96 -6.12 -14.14
C VAL A 227 -2.92 -6.81 -15.10
N VAL A 228 -2.86 -6.49 -16.41
CA VAL A 228 -3.70 -7.12 -17.43
C VAL A 228 -3.44 -8.63 -17.50
N GLY A 229 -2.18 -9.05 -17.40
CA GLY A 229 -1.79 -10.47 -17.37
C GLY A 229 -2.39 -11.21 -16.16
N ILE A 230 -2.34 -10.61 -14.97
CA ILE A 230 -2.97 -11.18 -13.76
C ILE A 230 -4.48 -11.34 -13.96
N PHE A 231 -5.17 -10.32 -14.48
CA PHE A 231 -6.59 -10.42 -14.77
C PHE A 231 -6.89 -11.51 -15.81
N ALA A 232 -6.10 -11.60 -16.88
CA ALA A 232 -6.28 -12.64 -17.90
C ALA A 232 -6.12 -14.05 -17.31
N VAL A 233 -5.12 -14.28 -16.45
CA VAL A 233 -4.93 -15.56 -15.75
C VAL A 233 -6.11 -15.86 -14.81
N LEU A 234 -6.59 -14.87 -14.06
CA LEU A 234 -7.75 -15.05 -13.17
C LEU A 234 -9.04 -15.37 -13.96
N PHE A 235 -9.31 -14.67 -15.05
CA PHE A 235 -10.45 -14.95 -15.92
C PHE A 235 -10.34 -16.32 -16.58
N LEU A 236 -9.15 -16.70 -17.04
CA LEU A 236 -8.90 -18.03 -17.60
C LEU A 236 -9.14 -19.11 -16.53
N ASN A 237 -8.61 -18.95 -15.32
CA ASN A 237 -8.83 -19.88 -14.22
C ASN A 237 -10.32 -20.01 -13.88
N LEU A 238 -11.05 -18.90 -13.78
CA LEU A 238 -12.49 -18.91 -13.54
C LEU A 238 -13.23 -19.65 -14.65
N TYR A 239 -12.90 -19.37 -15.91
CA TYR A 239 -13.48 -20.05 -17.06
C TYR A 239 -13.22 -21.56 -17.03
N LEU A 240 -11.98 -21.98 -16.73
CA LEU A 240 -11.58 -23.38 -16.63
C LEU A 240 -12.28 -24.08 -15.46
N MET A 241 -12.44 -23.40 -14.32
CA MET A 241 -13.17 -23.93 -13.16
C MET A 241 -14.66 -24.15 -13.46
N MET A 242 -15.26 -23.30 -14.29
CA MET A 242 -16.69 -23.46 -14.65
C MET A 242 -16.92 -24.49 -15.74
N ASN A 243 -15.99 -24.65 -16.70
CA ASN A 243 -16.25 -25.42 -17.92
C ASN A 243 -15.42 -26.70 -18.04
N CYS A 244 -14.24 -26.77 -17.42
CA CYS A 244 -13.23 -27.80 -17.68
C CYS A 244 -12.96 -28.72 -16.48
N VAL A 245 -13.75 -28.64 -15.41
CA VAL A 245 -13.54 -29.49 -14.23
C VAL A 245 -13.78 -30.96 -14.60
N PRO A 246 -12.79 -31.84 -14.35
CA PRO A 246 -12.89 -33.26 -14.65
C PRO A 246 -13.99 -33.92 -13.83
N VAL A 247 -14.59 -34.95 -14.40
CA VAL A 247 -15.78 -35.63 -13.86
C VAL A 247 -15.39 -36.78 -12.95
N ALA A 248 -14.22 -37.39 -13.22
CA ALA A 248 -13.59 -38.37 -12.34
C ALA A 248 -12.07 -38.20 -12.40
N MET A 249 -11.44 -37.98 -11.25
CA MET A 249 -9.98 -38.03 -11.14
C MET A 249 -9.57 -38.85 -9.92
N SER A 250 -8.45 -39.55 -10.06
CA SER A 250 -7.76 -40.09 -8.90
C SER A 250 -7.15 -38.93 -8.11
N VAL A 251 -7.53 -38.83 -6.83
CA VAL A 251 -6.96 -37.91 -5.84
C VAL A 251 -5.42 -37.80 -5.91
N PRO A 252 -4.64 -38.90 -6.06
CA PRO A 252 -3.18 -38.79 -6.14
C PRO A 252 -2.67 -38.01 -7.35
N ILE A 253 -3.33 -38.08 -8.51
CA ILE A 253 -2.89 -37.36 -9.71
C ILE A 253 -3.17 -35.86 -9.57
N VAL A 254 -4.35 -35.49 -9.05
CA VAL A 254 -4.69 -34.08 -8.74
C VAL A 254 -3.71 -33.49 -7.73
N ALA A 255 -3.41 -34.26 -6.67
CA ALA A 255 -2.46 -33.85 -5.66
C ALA A 255 -1.05 -33.68 -6.25
N ALA A 256 -0.58 -34.60 -7.11
CA ALA A 256 0.73 -34.49 -7.74
C ALA A 256 0.85 -33.25 -8.65
N VAL A 257 -0.14 -33.02 -9.53
CA VAL A 257 -0.18 -31.83 -10.41
C VAL A 257 -0.25 -30.55 -9.58
N GLY A 258 -1.07 -30.54 -8.52
CA GLY A 258 -1.19 -29.41 -7.60
C GLY A 258 0.10 -29.11 -6.84
N ILE A 259 0.81 -30.13 -6.34
CA ILE A 259 2.08 -29.97 -5.63
C ILE A 259 3.16 -29.44 -6.56
N ILE A 260 3.31 -30.04 -7.76
CA ILE A 260 4.29 -29.57 -8.76
C ILE A 260 3.99 -28.13 -9.16
N GLY A 261 2.72 -27.82 -9.43
CA GLY A 261 2.29 -26.47 -9.80
C GLY A 261 2.51 -25.44 -8.68
N GLY A 262 2.26 -25.85 -7.43
CA GLY A 262 2.52 -25.03 -6.25
C GLY A 262 4.00 -24.72 -6.13
N ILE A 263 4.87 -25.72 -6.24
CA ILE A 263 6.32 -25.52 -6.16
C ILE A 263 6.83 -24.63 -7.31
N VAL A 264 6.40 -24.90 -8.54
CA VAL A 264 6.90 -24.18 -9.72
C VAL A 264 6.41 -22.73 -9.73
N LEU A 265 5.10 -22.47 -9.62
CA LEU A 265 4.56 -21.11 -9.68
C LEU A 265 4.60 -20.39 -8.33
N GLY A 266 4.12 -21.05 -7.27
CA GLY A 266 4.11 -20.48 -5.92
C GLY A 266 5.52 -20.32 -5.36
N GLY A 267 6.36 -21.35 -5.49
CA GLY A 267 7.75 -21.31 -5.05
C GLY A 267 8.61 -20.31 -5.81
N SER A 268 8.45 -20.17 -7.14
CA SER A 268 9.17 -19.15 -7.91
C SER A 268 8.73 -17.72 -7.56
N ALA A 269 7.43 -17.49 -7.34
CA ALA A 269 6.93 -16.19 -6.88
C ALA A 269 7.49 -15.83 -5.50
N LEU A 270 7.53 -16.79 -4.57
CA LEU A 270 8.09 -16.61 -3.24
C LEU A 270 9.61 -16.33 -3.31
N ALA A 271 10.34 -17.09 -4.13
CA ALA A 271 11.77 -16.90 -4.34
C ALA A 271 12.07 -15.52 -4.97
N TYR A 272 11.24 -15.06 -5.90
CA TYR A 272 11.35 -13.72 -6.48
C TYR A 272 11.14 -12.62 -5.43
N ILE A 273 10.11 -12.74 -4.58
CA ILE A 273 9.86 -11.79 -3.49
C ILE A 273 11.05 -11.74 -2.52
N LEU A 274 11.57 -12.90 -2.12
CA LEU A 274 12.75 -13.00 -1.26
C LEU A 274 13.99 -12.38 -1.89
N HIS A 275 14.20 -12.62 -3.18
CA HIS A 275 15.31 -12.02 -3.92
C HIS A 275 15.18 -10.50 -3.98
N GLU A 276 13.99 -9.96 -4.31
CA GLU A 276 13.78 -8.52 -4.39
C GLU A 276 13.99 -7.86 -3.02
N LEU A 277 13.42 -8.43 -1.94
CA LEU A 277 13.61 -7.95 -0.57
C LEU A 277 15.09 -7.92 -0.16
N LYS A 278 15.84 -8.99 -0.47
CA LYS A 278 17.28 -9.05 -0.17
C LYS A 278 18.06 -8.03 -1.01
N SER A 279 17.69 -7.87 -2.28
CA SER A 279 18.32 -6.89 -3.17
C SER A 279 18.04 -5.45 -2.73
N GLU A 280 16.84 -5.16 -2.22
CA GLU A 280 16.49 -3.86 -1.66
C GLU A 280 17.24 -3.59 -0.36
N GLN A 281 17.39 -4.59 0.51
CA GLN A 281 18.24 -4.46 1.71
C GLN A 281 19.69 -4.15 1.36
N GLN A 282 20.26 -4.83 0.36
CA GLN A 282 21.61 -4.56 -0.11
C GLN A 282 21.72 -3.15 -0.72
N ARG A 283 20.78 -2.76 -1.58
CA ARG A 283 20.72 -1.40 -2.15
C ARG A 283 20.60 -0.34 -1.06
N MET A 284 19.77 -0.57 -0.04
CA MET A 284 19.65 0.32 1.12
C MET A 284 20.98 0.44 1.88
N HIS A 285 21.64 -0.69 2.13
CA HIS A 285 22.93 -0.71 2.81
C HIS A 285 24.00 0.06 2.03
N ASP A 286 24.13 -0.18 0.72
CA ASP A 286 25.09 0.51 -0.15
C ASP A 286 24.80 2.02 -0.19
N ARG A 287 23.52 2.42 -0.28
CA ARG A 287 23.12 3.85 -0.23
C ARG A 287 23.46 4.48 1.11
N ASN A 288 23.23 3.78 2.21
CA ASN A 288 23.54 4.28 3.55
C ASN A 288 25.05 4.45 3.74
N LEU A 289 25.88 3.52 3.27
CA LEU A 289 27.34 3.67 3.30
C LEU A 289 27.81 4.92 2.54
N LEU A 290 27.24 5.16 1.35
CA LEU A 290 27.54 6.36 0.57
C LEU A 290 27.01 7.65 1.23
N ALA A 291 25.85 7.59 1.88
CA ALA A 291 25.24 8.72 2.57
C ALA A 291 26.07 9.13 3.79
N ILE A 292 26.47 8.17 4.62
CA ILE A 292 27.35 8.37 5.79
C ILE A 292 28.68 8.98 5.34
N ALA A 293 29.32 8.42 4.31
CA ALA A 293 30.59 8.93 3.80
C ALA A 293 30.51 10.36 3.22
N SER A 294 29.32 10.80 2.80
CA SER A 294 29.10 12.13 2.20
C SER A 294 28.37 13.13 3.10
N GLY A 295 28.12 12.76 4.36
CA GLY A 295 27.41 13.59 5.35
C GLY A 295 25.95 13.87 4.98
N ARG A 296 25.31 12.95 4.24
CA ARG A 296 23.91 13.04 3.78
C ARG A 296 22.99 12.23 4.67
N ALA A 297 21.69 12.48 4.55
CA ALA A 297 20.65 11.70 5.20
C ALA A 297 20.82 10.20 4.90
N PHE A 298 21.00 9.38 5.94
CA PHE A 298 20.95 7.93 5.80
C PHE A 298 19.59 7.38 6.25
N GLU A 299 19.14 6.32 5.60
CA GLU A 299 17.85 5.69 5.87
C GLU A 299 17.99 4.79 7.10
N THR A 300 17.33 5.11 8.21
CA THR A 300 17.23 4.18 9.34
C THR A 300 16.32 3.05 8.91
N GLY A 301 16.91 1.87 8.71
CA GLY A 301 16.21 0.72 8.16
C GLY A 301 14.96 0.42 8.98
N SER A 302 13.78 0.58 8.37
CA SER A 302 12.58 0.04 9.01
C SER A 302 12.68 -1.47 8.92
N PRO A 303 12.56 -2.20 10.04
CA PRO A 303 12.42 -3.64 9.95
C PRO A 303 11.20 -3.93 9.09
N HIS A 304 11.40 -4.42 7.86
CA HIS A 304 10.29 -4.98 7.11
C HIS A 304 9.71 -6.06 8.00
N VAL A 305 8.43 -5.97 8.38
CA VAL A 305 7.82 -6.94 9.31
C VAL A 305 8.00 -8.37 8.78
N MET A 306 8.03 -8.54 7.46
CA MET A 306 8.40 -9.79 6.80
C MET A 306 9.79 -10.30 7.21
N LEU A 307 10.81 -9.44 7.29
CA LEU A 307 12.19 -9.84 7.62
C LEU A 307 12.49 -9.86 9.12
N THR A 308 11.56 -9.42 9.97
CA THR A 308 11.75 -9.51 11.41
C THR A 308 11.63 -10.95 11.90
N ASN A 309 12.55 -11.34 12.78
CA ASN A 309 12.51 -12.63 13.47
C ASN A 309 11.48 -12.64 14.61
N THR A 310 10.33 -12.00 14.38
CA THR A 310 9.21 -11.91 15.33
C THR A 310 8.18 -12.99 15.01
N VAL A 311 7.36 -13.38 16.00
CA VAL A 311 6.24 -14.32 15.80
C VAL A 311 5.32 -13.84 14.68
N VAL A 312 5.06 -12.53 14.62
CA VAL A 312 4.24 -11.90 13.57
C VAL A 312 4.87 -12.06 12.18
N GLY A 313 6.18 -11.84 12.06
CA GLY A 313 6.92 -12.06 10.81
C GLY A 313 6.88 -13.51 10.32
N TRP A 314 7.08 -14.47 11.23
CA TRP A 314 6.98 -15.91 10.91
C TRP A 314 5.59 -16.33 10.47
N THR A 315 4.56 -15.87 11.18
CA THR A 315 3.16 -16.18 10.84
C THR A 315 2.82 -15.65 9.45
N TYR A 316 3.26 -14.43 9.13
CA TYR A 316 3.08 -13.85 7.81
C TYR A 316 3.77 -14.68 6.70
N TRP A 317 5.01 -15.11 6.91
CA TRP A 317 5.72 -15.97 5.95
C TRP A 317 5.04 -17.31 5.72
N ILE A 318 4.55 -17.95 6.78
CA ILE A 318 3.82 -19.21 6.67
C ILE A 318 2.56 -19.02 5.84
N VAL A 319 1.78 -17.97 6.10
CA VAL A 319 0.56 -17.67 5.33
C VAL A 319 0.88 -17.35 3.87
N CYS A 320 1.92 -16.56 3.59
CA CYS A 320 2.34 -16.25 2.22
C CYS A 320 2.89 -17.47 1.48
N ALA A 321 3.69 -18.31 2.14
CA ALA A 321 4.22 -19.54 1.55
C ALA A 321 3.09 -20.54 1.27
N ALA A 322 2.22 -20.79 2.24
CA ALA A 322 1.07 -21.68 2.06
C ALA A 322 0.11 -21.14 0.98
N GLY A 323 -0.21 -19.85 1.02
CA GLY A 323 -1.10 -19.19 0.05
C GLY A 323 -0.53 -19.22 -1.37
N SER A 324 0.75 -18.94 -1.55
CA SER A 324 1.41 -18.97 -2.87
C SER A 324 1.48 -20.38 -3.44
N LEU A 325 1.82 -21.40 -2.63
CA LEU A 325 1.81 -22.79 -3.05
C LEU A 325 0.40 -23.27 -3.45
N LEU A 326 -0.62 -22.93 -2.66
CA LEU A 326 -2.01 -23.27 -2.96
C LEU A 326 -2.51 -22.59 -4.24
N LEU A 327 -2.26 -21.29 -4.40
CA LEU A 327 -2.66 -20.53 -5.59
C LEU A 327 -1.93 -21.02 -6.84
N GLY A 328 -0.62 -21.29 -6.75
CA GLY A 328 0.17 -21.85 -7.83
C GLY A 328 -0.33 -23.24 -8.23
N GLY A 329 -0.57 -24.11 -7.25
CA GLY A 329 -1.06 -25.46 -7.48
C GLY A 329 -2.45 -25.49 -8.12
N LEU A 330 -3.36 -24.66 -7.63
CA LEU A 330 -4.71 -24.54 -8.19
C LEU A 330 -4.68 -23.99 -9.61
N THR A 331 -3.84 -22.98 -9.89
CA THR A 331 -3.69 -22.41 -11.23
C THR A 331 -3.16 -23.44 -12.23
N VAL A 332 -2.07 -24.15 -11.90
CA VAL A 332 -1.53 -25.18 -12.79
C VAL A 332 -2.49 -26.34 -12.95
N GLY A 333 -3.20 -26.75 -11.89
CA GLY A 333 -4.23 -27.77 -11.96
C GLY A 333 -5.33 -27.41 -12.97
N LEU A 334 -5.86 -26.18 -12.87
CA LEU A 334 -6.86 -25.67 -13.81
C LEU A 334 -6.33 -25.64 -15.24
N TRP A 335 -5.10 -25.17 -15.45
CA TRP A 335 -4.48 -25.14 -16.78
C TRP A 335 -4.29 -26.55 -17.35
N ALA A 336 -3.89 -27.50 -16.51
CA ALA A 336 -3.77 -28.90 -16.92
C ALA A 336 -5.13 -29.46 -17.35
N PHE A 337 -6.22 -29.10 -16.67
CA PHE A 337 -7.58 -29.47 -17.08
C PHE A 337 -7.99 -28.83 -18.40
N GLY A 338 -7.66 -27.55 -18.59
CA GLY A 338 -7.87 -26.84 -19.84
C GLY A 338 -7.11 -27.48 -21.01
N LEU A 339 -5.84 -27.82 -20.81
CA LEU A 339 -5.03 -28.51 -21.82
C LEU A 339 -5.54 -29.93 -22.10
N ASN A 340 -6.01 -30.64 -21.07
CA ASN A 340 -6.63 -31.95 -21.23
C ASN A 340 -7.85 -31.91 -22.16
N MET A 341 -8.71 -30.90 -21.97
CA MET A 341 -9.89 -30.66 -22.82
C MET A 341 -9.48 -30.19 -24.21
N TYR A 342 -8.59 -29.20 -24.30
CA TYR A 342 -8.18 -28.58 -25.57
C TYR A 342 -7.50 -29.57 -26.53
N PHE A 343 -6.69 -30.48 -26.00
CA PHE A 343 -6.03 -31.52 -26.79
C PHE A 343 -6.84 -32.81 -26.91
N ASP A 344 -8.06 -32.86 -26.37
CA ASP A 344 -8.95 -33.99 -26.58
C ASP A 344 -9.54 -33.93 -27.99
N SER A 345 -8.98 -34.75 -28.87
CA SER A 345 -9.48 -34.96 -30.24
C SER A 345 -10.44 -36.15 -30.33
N GLY A 346 -10.77 -36.80 -29.21
CA GLY A 346 -11.69 -37.92 -29.16
C GLY A 346 -13.13 -37.47 -29.39
N ALA A 347 -13.86 -38.20 -30.25
CA ALA A 347 -15.29 -38.00 -30.40
C ALA A 347 -16.00 -38.26 -29.07
N ALA A 348 -16.94 -37.37 -28.71
CA ALA A 348 -17.81 -37.53 -27.55
C ALA A 348 -18.54 -38.88 -27.64
N ARG A 349 -18.55 -39.64 -26.54
CA ARG A 349 -19.33 -40.87 -26.43
C ARG A 349 -20.56 -40.59 -25.58
N ALA A 350 -21.74 -40.79 -26.14
CA ALA A 350 -22.97 -40.77 -25.37
C ALA A 350 -22.93 -41.89 -24.32
N ARG A 351 -22.92 -41.53 -23.03
CA ARG A 351 -22.97 -42.47 -21.90
C ARG A 351 -24.22 -42.22 -21.08
N VAL A 352 -24.90 -43.29 -20.69
CA VAL A 352 -26.04 -43.23 -19.76
C VAL A 352 -25.50 -43.15 -18.34
N VAL A 353 -25.96 -42.15 -17.59
CA VAL A 353 -25.61 -41.92 -16.19
C VAL A 353 -26.85 -41.98 -15.31
N VAL A 354 -26.67 -42.47 -14.09
CA VAL A 354 -27.72 -42.62 -13.07
C VAL A 354 -27.54 -41.53 -12.02
N VAL A 355 -28.61 -40.81 -11.69
CA VAL A 355 -28.63 -39.77 -10.65
C VAL A 355 -28.55 -40.43 -9.27
N ASP A 356 -27.53 -40.07 -8.50
CA ASP A 356 -27.41 -40.46 -7.08
C ASP A 356 -28.14 -39.45 -6.19
N ALA A 357 -27.92 -38.16 -6.45
CA ALA A 357 -28.56 -37.07 -5.72
C ALA A 357 -28.58 -35.81 -6.59
N ALA A 358 -29.63 -35.02 -6.46
CA ALA A 358 -29.71 -33.69 -7.06
C ALA A 358 -30.14 -32.69 -5.99
N ARG A 359 -29.44 -31.54 -5.95
CA ARG A 359 -29.76 -30.43 -5.04
C ARG A 359 -29.82 -29.13 -5.82
N GLU A 360 -30.85 -28.36 -5.55
CA GLU A 360 -30.96 -26.99 -6.05
C GLU A 360 -30.02 -26.08 -5.25
N VAL A 361 -29.18 -25.33 -5.96
CA VAL A 361 -28.19 -24.41 -5.40
C VAL A 361 -28.44 -23.01 -5.98
N ASP A 362 -28.12 -21.98 -5.21
CA ASP A 362 -28.28 -20.57 -5.60
C ASP A 362 -29.73 -20.17 -5.99
N GLN A 363 -30.68 -20.39 -5.06
CA GLN A 363 -32.08 -19.96 -5.19
C GLN A 363 -32.76 -20.39 -6.51
N GLY A 364 -32.41 -21.58 -7.02
CA GLY A 364 -33.01 -22.13 -8.24
C GLY A 364 -32.43 -21.62 -9.54
N ARG A 365 -31.15 -21.19 -9.51
CA ARG A 365 -30.38 -20.86 -10.72
C ARG A 365 -29.48 -21.99 -11.18
N GLU A 366 -29.04 -22.84 -10.25
CA GLU A 366 -28.16 -23.97 -10.53
C GLU A 366 -28.64 -25.26 -9.87
N TRP A 367 -28.37 -26.39 -10.51
CA TRP A 367 -28.56 -27.71 -9.95
C TRP A 367 -27.20 -28.37 -9.80
N GLU A 368 -26.92 -28.83 -8.60
CA GLU A 368 -25.79 -29.68 -8.30
C GLU A 368 -26.24 -31.15 -8.35
N ILE A 369 -25.72 -31.91 -9.31
CA ILE A 369 -26.07 -33.31 -9.53
C ILE A 369 -24.85 -34.18 -9.20
N SER A 370 -25.06 -35.16 -8.33
CA SER A 370 -24.18 -36.32 -8.17
C SER A 370 -24.73 -37.48 -9.00
N PHE A 371 -23.89 -38.11 -9.80
CA PHE A 371 -24.27 -39.20 -10.69
C PHE A 371 -23.10 -40.17 -10.94
N HIS A 372 -23.39 -41.38 -11.42
CA HIS A 372 -22.38 -42.34 -11.87
C HIS A 372 -22.72 -42.93 -13.25
N PRO A 373 -21.73 -43.34 -14.05
CA PRO A 373 -21.99 -44.09 -15.28
C PRO A 373 -22.67 -45.42 -14.96
N LYS A 374 -23.72 -45.78 -15.71
CA LYS A 374 -24.47 -47.03 -15.51
C LYS A 374 -23.59 -48.29 -15.59
N ASP A 375 -22.57 -48.24 -16.45
CA ASP A 375 -21.63 -49.34 -16.66
C ASP A 375 -20.48 -49.37 -15.63
N GLU A 376 -20.26 -48.27 -14.89
CA GLU A 376 -19.13 -48.08 -13.97
C GLU A 376 -19.60 -47.40 -12.66
N PRO A 377 -20.42 -48.07 -11.81
CA PRO A 377 -21.07 -47.45 -10.65
C PRO A 377 -20.11 -46.98 -9.55
N ASN A 378 -18.86 -47.45 -9.58
CA ASN A 378 -17.82 -47.01 -8.64
C ASN A 378 -17.27 -45.61 -8.95
N ILE A 379 -17.63 -45.03 -10.10
CA ILE A 379 -17.18 -43.69 -10.50
C ILE A 379 -18.27 -42.68 -10.15
N ALA A 380 -18.23 -42.19 -8.90
CA ALA A 380 -19.08 -41.11 -8.45
C ALA A 380 -18.59 -39.77 -9.01
N CYS A 381 -19.49 -39.07 -9.68
CA CYS A 381 -19.24 -37.79 -10.33
C CYS A 381 -20.13 -36.72 -9.69
N ARG A 382 -19.64 -35.49 -9.57
CA ARG A 382 -20.44 -34.36 -9.06
C ARG A 382 -20.22 -33.13 -9.92
N ARG A 383 -21.31 -32.51 -10.37
CA ARG A 383 -21.22 -31.30 -11.20
C ARG A 383 -22.42 -30.39 -11.01
N SER A 384 -22.15 -29.10 -11.00
CA SER A 384 -23.17 -28.05 -11.06
C SER A 384 -23.47 -27.69 -12.51
N PHE A 385 -24.74 -27.60 -12.86
CA PHE A 385 -25.17 -27.05 -14.15
C PHE A 385 -26.20 -25.95 -13.95
N PRO A 386 -26.14 -24.88 -14.77
CA PRO A 386 -27.15 -23.83 -14.73
C PRO A 386 -28.49 -24.38 -15.22
N VAL A 387 -29.58 -24.03 -14.52
CA VAL A 387 -30.95 -24.52 -14.79
C VAL A 387 -31.35 -24.32 -16.25
N ARG A 388 -30.89 -23.24 -16.89
CA ARG A 388 -31.18 -22.92 -18.30
C ARG A 388 -30.56 -23.90 -19.31
N ARG A 389 -29.55 -24.67 -18.93
CA ARG A 389 -28.87 -25.65 -19.80
C ARG A 389 -29.32 -27.09 -19.55
N MET A 390 -30.21 -27.33 -18.59
CA MET A 390 -30.72 -28.67 -18.34
C MET A 390 -31.92 -28.98 -19.24
N PRO A 391 -31.91 -30.10 -19.99
CA PRO A 391 -33.13 -30.65 -20.54
C PRO A 391 -34.10 -31.04 -19.41
N PRO A 392 -35.40 -31.23 -19.70
CA PRO A 392 -36.37 -31.73 -18.72
C PRO A 392 -36.05 -33.19 -18.36
N VAL A 393 -35.08 -33.37 -17.47
CA VAL A 393 -34.57 -34.67 -17.01
C VAL A 393 -35.19 -35.01 -15.66
N ASN A 394 -35.46 -36.30 -15.43
CA ASN A 394 -35.91 -36.77 -14.12
C ASN A 394 -34.73 -36.75 -13.14
N LEU A 395 -34.56 -35.64 -12.40
CA LEU A 395 -33.50 -35.44 -11.41
C LEU A 395 -33.74 -36.18 -10.08
N LYS A 396 -34.72 -37.08 -10.02
CA LYS A 396 -34.94 -37.92 -8.85
C LYS A 396 -33.82 -38.95 -8.73
N PRO A 397 -33.41 -39.34 -7.51
CA PRO A 397 -32.49 -40.46 -7.31
C PRO A 397 -32.95 -41.70 -8.09
N GLY A 398 -32.03 -42.31 -8.84
CA GLY A 398 -32.31 -43.43 -9.76
C GLY A 398 -32.82 -43.01 -11.16
N GLY A 399 -32.98 -41.71 -11.44
CA GLY A 399 -33.25 -41.21 -12.78
C GLY A 399 -32.05 -41.41 -13.71
N GLU A 400 -32.32 -41.67 -14.99
CA GLU A 400 -31.28 -41.87 -16.01
C GLU A 400 -31.28 -40.70 -17.01
N PHE A 401 -30.10 -40.27 -17.42
CA PHE A 401 -29.92 -39.30 -18.51
C PHE A 401 -28.64 -39.56 -19.29
N THR A 402 -28.52 -38.95 -20.47
CA THR A 402 -27.36 -39.17 -21.33
C THR A 402 -26.40 -38.00 -21.22
N VAL A 403 -25.10 -38.27 -21.17
CA VAL A 403 -24.05 -37.24 -21.21
C VAL A 403 -23.11 -37.50 -22.37
N ASP A 404 -22.65 -36.41 -22.98
CA ASP A 404 -21.56 -36.42 -23.95
C ASP A 404 -20.24 -36.55 -23.18
N TRP A 405 -19.79 -37.79 -23.01
CA TRP A 405 -18.62 -38.14 -22.21
C TRP A 405 -17.36 -38.17 -23.06
N HIS A 406 -16.34 -37.46 -22.61
CA HIS A 406 -15.03 -37.42 -23.22
C HIS A 406 -14.00 -38.13 -22.33
N PRO A 407 -13.10 -38.96 -22.88
CA PRO A 407 -12.07 -39.63 -22.09
C PRO A 407 -10.96 -38.67 -21.61
N GLY A 408 -10.78 -37.52 -22.28
CA GLY A 408 -9.67 -36.60 -22.02
C GLY A 408 -8.33 -37.10 -22.57
N ARG A 409 -7.48 -36.17 -23.02
CA ARG A 409 -6.16 -36.50 -23.56
C ARG A 409 -5.24 -37.20 -22.56
N PHE A 410 -5.33 -36.84 -21.28
CA PHE A 410 -4.50 -37.38 -20.20
C PHE A 410 -5.23 -38.45 -19.37
N GLY A 411 -6.33 -39.03 -19.89
CA GLY A 411 -7.15 -39.98 -19.15
C GLY A 411 -7.98 -39.33 -18.04
N TRP A 412 -8.29 -38.05 -18.22
CA TRP A 412 -9.06 -37.22 -17.30
C TRP A 412 -10.41 -36.92 -17.92
N PRO A 413 -11.43 -37.73 -17.65
CA PRO A 413 -12.70 -37.60 -18.34
C PRO A 413 -13.41 -36.30 -17.98
N TRP A 414 -14.08 -35.73 -18.98
CA TRP A 414 -14.86 -34.51 -18.86
C TRP A 414 -16.18 -34.66 -19.63
N ILE A 415 -17.18 -33.83 -19.31
CA ILE A 415 -18.49 -33.85 -19.96
C ILE A 415 -18.69 -32.53 -20.69
N ASP A 416 -19.14 -32.60 -21.93
CA ASP A 416 -19.46 -31.41 -22.73
C ASP A 416 -20.92 -30.99 -22.53
N ASN A 417 -21.86 -31.91 -22.75
CA ASN A 417 -23.31 -31.64 -22.69
C ASN A 417 -24.11 -32.75 -21.99
N ILE A 418 -25.28 -32.37 -21.47
CA ILE A 418 -26.32 -33.28 -20.97
C ILE A 418 -27.42 -33.36 -22.05
N ARG A 419 -27.92 -34.58 -22.34
CA ARG A 419 -29.00 -34.86 -23.29
C ARG A 419 -30.15 -35.60 -22.64
#